data_AF-A0A2C9LVG5-F1
#
_entry.id   AF-A0A2C9LVG5-F1
#
_cell.length_a   1.000
_cell.length_b   1.000
_cell.length_c   1.000
_cell.angle_alpha   90.00
_cell.angle_beta   90.00
_cell.angle_gamma   90.00
#
_symmetry.space_group_name_H-M   'P 1'
#
loop_
_entity.id
_entity.type
_entity.pdbx_description
1 polymer ?
#
loop_
_entity_poly.entity_id
_entity_poly.type
_entity_poly.pdbx_seq_one_letter_code
_entity_poly.pdbx_strand_id
1 'polypeptide(L)'
;MLFVVFFVSQETKFNDSVEMMLTKLDEFFSLVDMIRSDTSLCLTTTLPQIQEKCAEMEFIFDKIDKLEVFVNMVKDCVAATEDKVTKAENELGAIGGLVKKLTSFVSLQKKSPLQGASKGKKPEYIPPEIFSTEDYLSPPAFNATQSTEEFGHSSQ
;
A
#
# COMPACT_ATOMS: atom_id res chain seq x y z
N MET A 1 22.59 74.39 -41.72
CA MET A 1 22.24 74.06 -40.32
C MET A 1 21.17 72.97 -40.23
N LEU A 2 20.01 73.11 -40.91
CA LEU A 2 18.91 72.14 -40.87
C LEU A 2 19.30 70.70 -41.32
N PHE A 3 20.08 70.57 -42.40
CA PHE A 3 20.55 69.26 -42.91
C PHE A 3 21.47 68.53 -41.92
N VAL A 4 22.37 69.28 -41.25
CA VAL A 4 23.27 68.72 -40.23
C VAL A 4 22.48 68.23 -39.02
N VAL A 5 21.50 69.02 -38.55
CA VAL A 5 20.61 68.63 -37.44
C VAL A 5 19.78 67.40 -37.81
N PHE A 6 19.26 67.32 -39.04
CA PHE A 6 18.51 66.17 -39.52
C PHE A 6 19.38 64.91 -39.60
N PHE A 7 20.59 65.03 -40.16
CA PHE A 7 21.54 63.92 -40.29
C PHE A 7 21.94 63.37 -38.91
N VAL A 8 22.31 64.27 -37.99
CA VAL A 8 22.64 63.90 -36.60
C VAL A 8 21.44 63.24 -35.91
N SER A 9 20.21 63.74 -36.10
CA SER A 9 19.02 63.11 -35.52
C SER A 9 18.74 61.71 -36.06
N GLN A 10 19.00 61.46 -37.35
CA GLN A 10 18.86 60.13 -37.95
C GLN A 10 19.92 59.16 -37.43
N GLU A 11 21.15 59.63 -37.26
CA GLU A 11 22.25 58.86 -36.68
C GLU A 11 21.95 58.45 -35.23
N THR A 12 21.46 59.37 -34.40
CA THR A 12 21.07 59.06 -33.01
C THR A 12 19.97 58.02 -32.94
N LYS A 13 18.89 58.17 -33.73
CA LYS A 13 17.78 57.19 -33.74
C LYS A 13 18.22 55.80 -34.17
N PHE A 14 19.16 55.72 -35.12
CA PHE A 14 19.72 54.44 -35.54
C PHE A 14 20.54 53.81 -34.41
N ASN A 15 21.40 54.60 -33.76
CA ASN A 15 22.20 54.12 -32.62
C ASN A 15 21.31 53.64 -31.46
N ASP A 16 20.28 54.42 -31.09
CA ASP A 16 19.32 54.05 -30.05
C ASP A 16 18.61 52.72 -30.38
N SER A 17 18.25 52.51 -31.65
CA SER A 17 17.62 51.26 -32.09
C SER A 17 18.59 50.07 -32.01
N VAL A 18 19.87 50.28 -32.29
CA VAL A 18 20.90 49.23 -32.17
C VAL A 18 21.12 48.88 -30.71
N GLU A 19 21.27 49.88 -29.84
CA GLU A 19 21.43 49.67 -28.40
C GLU A 19 20.23 48.93 -27.80
N MET A 20 19.01 49.34 -28.15
CA MET A 20 17.79 48.64 -27.73
C MET A 20 17.79 47.17 -28.19
N MET A 21 18.23 46.89 -29.43
CA MET A 21 18.31 45.53 -29.94
C MET A 21 19.37 44.70 -29.21
N LEU A 22 20.53 45.28 -28.91
CA LEU A 22 21.58 44.62 -28.14
C LEU A 22 21.11 44.30 -26.72
N THR A 23 20.39 45.21 -26.05
CA THR A 23 19.76 44.93 -24.74
C THR A 23 18.76 43.78 -24.83
N LYS A 24 17.91 43.77 -25.87
CA LYS A 24 16.94 42.68 -26.06
C LYS A 24 17.62 41.33 -26.29
N LEU A 25 18.74 41.30 -27.02
CA LEU A 25 19.51 40.06 -27.21
C LEU A 25 20.10 39.54 -25.91
N ASP A 26 20.59 40.41 -25.03
CA ASP A 26 21.11 40.03 -23.71
C ASP A 26 20.00 39.47 -22.79
N GLU A 27 18.82 40.09 -22.82
CA GLU A 27 17.63 39.57 -22.14
C GLU A 27 17.25 38.18 -22.68
N PHE A 28 17.25 37.99 -24.01
CA PHE A 28 16.97 36.68 -24.60
C PHE A 28 18.00 35.62 -24.20
N PHE A 29 19.28 35.99 -24.14
CA PHE A 29 20.32 35.07 -23.69
C PHE A 29 20.09 34.63 -22.25
N SER A 30 19.74 35.57 -21.36
CA SER A 30 19.40 35.29 -19.98
C SER A 30 18.20 34.34 -19.85
N LEU A 31 17.15 34.54 -20.66
CA LEU A 31 15.99 33.65 -20.70
C LEU A 31 16.34 32.24 -21.20
N VAL A 32 17.17 32.15 -22.25
CA VAL A 32 17.63 30.86 -22.78
C VAL A 32 18.44 30.09 -21.73
N ASP A 33 19.33 30.77 -21.00
CA ASP A 33 20.11 30.11 -19.98
C ASP A 33 19.24 29.62 -18.81
N MET A 34 18.24 30.40 -18.42
CA MET A 34 17.25 29.99 -17.42
C MET A 34 16.48 28.74 -17.88
N ILE A 35 15.96 28.72 -19.10
CA ILE A 35 15.26 27.55 -19.66
C ILE A 35 16.18 26.33 -19.67
N ARG A 36 17.45 26.51 -20.05
CA ARG A 36 18.43 25.42 -20.11
C ARG A 36 18.73 24.88 -18.71
N SER A 37 18.90 25.77 -17.72
CA SER A 37 19.11 25.41 -16.32
C SER A 37 17.91 24.65 -15.75
N ASP A 38 16.69 25.16 -15.96
CA ASP A 38 15.45 24.53 -15.49
C ASP A 38 15.20 23.18 -16.14
N THR A 39 15.47 23.08 -17.44
CA THR A 39 15.39 21.81 -18.19
C THR A 39 16.39 20.81 -17.63
N SER A 40 17.63 21.24 -17.36
CA SER A 40 18.64 20.39 -16.74
C SER A 40 18.17 19.91 -15.36
N LEU A 41 17.74 20.82 -14.48
CA LEU A 41 17.24 20.47 -13.15
C LEU A 41 16.08 19.47 -13.22
N CYS A 42 15.13 19.72 -14.12
CA CYS A 42 13.96 18.85 -14.31
C CYS A 42 14.39 17.45 -14.75
N LEU A 43 15.25 17.34 -15.78
CA LEU A 43 15.63 16.05 -16.37
C LEU A 43 16.65 15.27 -15.54
N THR A 44 17.56 15.95 -14.85
CA THR A 44 18.64 15.28 -14.10
C THR A 44 18.28 14.99 -12.66
N THR A 45 17.35 15.77 -12.09
CA THR A 45 17.07 15.71 -10.65
C THR A 45 15.59 15.43 -10.39
N THR A 46 14.70 16.33 -10.82
CA THR A 46 13.29 16.26 -10.44
C THR A 46 12.59 15.02 -10.99
N LEU A 47 12.75 14.74 -12.29
CA LEU A 47 12.08 13.62 -12.94
C LEU A 47 12.59 12.26 -12.43
N PRO A 48 13.91 12.01 -12.30
CA PRO A 48 14.42 10.80 -11.67
C PRO A 48 13.91 10.59 -10.23
N GLN A 49 13.86 11.65 -9.42
CA GLN A 49 13.32 11.56 -8.06
C GLN A 49 11.83 11.19 -8.06
N ILE A 50 11.03 11.77 -8.97
CA ILE A 50 9.62 11.39 -9.11
C ILE A 50 9.51 9.92 -9.52
N GLN A 51 10.33 9.45 -10.46
CA GLN A 51 10.33 8.04 -10.88
C GLN A 51 10.69 7.09 -9.74
N GLU A 52 11.70 7.43 -8.93
CA GLU A 52 12.07 6.67 -7.73
C GLU A 52 10.90 6.59 -6.75
N LYS A 53 10.23 7.72 -6.49
CA LYS A 53 9.04 7.75 -5.61
C LYS A 53 7.86 6.99 -6.17
N CYS A 54 7.65 7.00 -7.48
CA CYS A 54 6.64 6.15 -8.11
C CYS A 54 6.95 4.66 -7.91
N ALA A 55 8.22 4.24 -8.05
CA ALA A 55 8.63 2.86 -7.82
C ALA A 55 8.47 2.45 -6.35
N GLU A 56 8.80 3.32 -5.39
CA GLU A 56 8.52 3.08 -3.96
C GLU A 56 7.01 2.90 -3.71
N MET A 57 6.17 3.66 -4.42
CA MET A 57 4.72 3.60 -4.30
C MET A 57 4.14 2.28 -4.84
N GLU A 58 4.69 1.72 -5.93
CA GLU A 58 4.32 0.39 -6.41
C GLU A 58 4.53 -0.70 -5.35
N PHE A 59 5.63 -0.62 -4.60
CA PHE A 59 5.89 -1.55 -3.49
C PHE A 59 4.90 -1.40 -2.34
N ILE A 60 4.45 -0.17 -2.07
CA ILE A 60 3.40 0.07 -1.06
C ILE A 60 2.07 -0.53 -1.52
N PHE A 61 1.72 -0.42 -2.81
CA PHE A 61 0.51 -1.03 -3.35
C PHE A 61 0.54 -2.56 -3.26
N ASP A 62 1.66 -3.20 -3.61
CA ASP A 62 1.80 -4.65 -3.45
C ASP A 62 1.63 -5.10 -1.98
N LYS A 63 2.10 -4.29 -1.02
CA LYS A 63 1.85 -4.54 0.41
C LYS A 63 0.38 -4.41 0.78
N ILE A 64 -0.33 -3.43 0.23
CA ILE A 64 -1.76 -3.24 0.46
C ILE A 64 -2.54 -4.43 -0.10
N ASP A 65 -2.23 -4.88 -1.31
CA ASP A 65 -2.89 -6.01 -1.95
C ASP A 65 -2.68 -7.31 -1.15
N LYS A 66 -1.46 -7.57 -0.68
CA LYS A 66 -1.15 -8.71 0.20
C LYS A 66 -1.91 -8.65 1.52
N LEU A 67 -2.02 -7.46 2.10
CA LEU A 67 -2.79 -7.26 3.32
C LEU A 67 -4.29 -7.52 3.09
N GLU A 68 -4.85 -7.10 1.96
CA GLU A 68 -6.24 -7.38 1.60
C GLU A 68 -6.51 -8.88 1.50
N VAL A 69 -5.64 -9.63 0.80
CA VAL A 69 -5.72 -11.09 0.71
C VAL A 69 -5.68 -11.72 2.10
N PHE A 70 -4.75 -11.28 2.94
CA PHE A 70 -4.63 -11.77 4.31
C PHE A 70 -5.91 -11.51 5.12
N VAL A 71 -6.45 -10.30 5.10
CA VAL A 71 -7.69 -9.94 5.80
C VAL A 71 -8.88 -10.79 5.33
N ASN A 72 -9.00 -11.02 4.02
CA ASN A 72 -10.04 -11.88 3.46
C ASN A 72 -9.91 -13.32 3.95
N MET A 73 -8.70 -13.87 4.01
CA MET A 73 -8.49 -15.20 4.58
C MET A 73 -8.87 -15.25 6.07
N VAL A 74 -8.46 -14.26 6.88
CA VAL A 74 -8.83 -14.21 8.30
C VAL A 74 -10.35 -14.19 8.46
N LYS A 75 -11.05 -13.41 7.64
CA LYS A 75 -12.52 -13.37 7.61
C LYS A 75 -13.11 -14.76 7.34
N ASP A 76 -12.60 -15.48 6.35
CA ASP A 76 -13.09 -16.83 6.01
C ASP A 76 -12.82 -17.84 7.14
N CYS A 77 -11.65 -17.77 7.79
CA CYS A 77 -11.33 -18.61 8.94
C CYS A 77 -12.25 -18.34 10.14
N VAL A 78 -12.56 -17.08 10.42
CA VAL A 78 -13.48 -16.69 11.50
C VAL A 78 -14.90 -17.18 11.19
N ALA A 79 -15.40 -16.97 9.97
CA ALA A 79 -16.71 -17.45 9.56
C ALA A 79 -16.82 -18.99 9.68
N ALA A 80 -15.81 -19.72 9.20
CA ALA A 80 -15.78 -21.19 9.34
C ALA A 80 -15.75 -21.65 10.80
N THR A 81 -15.12 -20.88 11.68
CA THR A 81 -15.09 -21.17 13.12
C THR A 81 -16.44 -20.88 13.77
N GLU A 82 -17.08 -19.76 13.42
CA GLU A 82 -18.42 -19.39 13.88
C GLU A 82 -19.48 -20.41 13.48
N ASP A 83 -19.42 -20.92 12.24
CA ASP A 83 -20.30 -21.99 11.75
C ASP A 83 -20.14 -23.29 12.57
N LYS A 84 -18.89 -23.67 12.86
CA LYS A 84 -18.59 -24.86 13.69
C LYS A 84 -19.10 -24.69 15.12
N VAL A 85 -18.92 -23.51 15.72
CA VAL A 85 -19.42 -23.20 17.07
C VAL A 85 -20.94 -23.25 17.10
N THR A 86 -21.60 -22.58 16.16
CA THR A 86 -23.07 -22.58 16.01
C THR A 86 -23.61 -23.99 15.85
N LYS A 87 -22.96 -24.83 15.05
CA LYS A 87 -23.34 -26.24 14.89
C LYS A 87 -23.20 -27.01 16.20
N ALA A 88 -22.08 -26.86 16.90
CA ALA A 88 -21.84 -27.53 18.18
C ALA A 88 -22.86 -27.11 19.27
N GLU A 89 -23.22 -25.83 19.33
CA GLU A 89 -24.23 -25.31 20.26
C GLU A 89 -25.63 -25.87 19.95
N ASN A 90 -26.00 -25.92 18.67
CA ASN A 90 -27.27 -26.51 18.23
C ASN A 90 -27.37 -28.00 18.56
N GLU A 91 -26.29 -28.76 18.31
CA GLU A 91 -26.24 -30.19 18.64
C GLU A 91 -26.33 -30.42 20.16
N LEU A 92 -25.60 -29.63 20.96
CA LEU A 92 -25.67 -29.73 22.43
C LEU A 92 -27.06 -29.36 22.97
N GLY A 93 -27.67 -28.31 22.45
CA GLY A 93 -29.03 -27.88 22.81
C GLY A 93 -30.08 -28.92 22.44
N ALA A 94 -29.96 -29.53 21.25
CA ALA A 94 -30.81 -30.63 20.82
C ALA A 94 -30.65 -31.85 21.73
N ILE A 95 -29.42 -32.30 22.00
CA ILE A 95 -29.13 -33.44 22.87
C ILE A 95 -29.69 -33.19 24.28
N GLY A 96 -29.49 -31.99 24.84
CA GLY A 96 -30.04 -31.57 26.14
C GLY A 96 -31.57 -31.57 26.18
N GLY A 97 -32.22 -31.19 25.07
CA GLY A 97 -33.68 -31.25 24.91
C GLY A 97 -34.20 -32.69 24.81
N LEU A 98 -33.52 -33.55 24.06
CA LEU A 98 -33.85 -34.96 23.90
C LEU A 98 -33.71 -35.74 25.21
N VAL A 99 -32.63 -35.56 25.97
CA VAL A 99 -32.48 -36.25 27.27
C VAL A 99 -33.57 -35.83 28.26
N LYS A 100 -33.96 -34.54 28.30
CA LYS A 100 -35.09 -34.08 29.13
C LYS A 100 -36.42 -34.72 28.74
N LYS A 101 -36.66 -34.95 27.44
CA LYS A 101 -37.87 -35.66 26.98
C LYS A 101 -37.83 -37.17 27.28
N LEU A 102 -36.66 -37.81 27.19
CA LEU A 102 -36.52 -39.23 27.51
C LEU A 102 -36.61 -39.50 29.02
N THR A 103 -36.01 -38.67 29.87
CA THR A 103 -36.13 -38.83 31.33
C THR A 103 -37.56 -38.59 31.82
N SER A 104 -38.31 -37.69 31.17
CA SER A 104 -39.73 -37.49 31.47
C SER A 104 -40.62 -38.66 31.01
N PHE A 105 -40.29 -39.34 29.91
CA PHE A 105 -40.97 -40.59 29.50
C PHE A 105 -40.64 -41.78 30.43
N VAL A 106 -39.39 -41.92 30.85
CA VAL A 106 -38.95 -43.03 31.72
C VAL A 106 -39.48 -42.87 33.16
N SER A 107 -39.71 -41.65 33.62
CA SER A 107 -40.33 -41.39 34.93
C SER A 107 -41.81 -41.85 35.01
N LEU A 108 -42.44 -42.11 33.86
CA LEU A 108 -43.83 -42.58 33.79
C LEU A 108 -43.96 -44.09 33.57
N GLN A 109 -42.85 -44.82 33.31
CA GLN A 109 -42.89 -46.26 33.04
C GLN A 109 -42.04 -47.07 34.05
N LYS A 110 -42.66 -47.48 35.16
CA LYS A 110 -42.15 -48.61 35.97
C LYS A 110 -42.52 -49.94 35.31
N LYS A 111 -41.52 -50.66 34.77
CA LYS A 111 -41.18 -52.10 35.00
C LYS A 111 -40.48 -52.79 33.78
N SER A 112 -39.31 -53.38 34.08
CA SER A 112 -38.68 -54.58 33.47
C SER A 112 -37.92 -54.43 32.11
N PRO A 113 -37.03 -55.38 31.71
CA PRO A 113 -35.61 -55.07 31.49
C PRO A 113 -35.07 -55.33 30.06
N LEU A 114 -33.93 -54.68 29.81
CA LEU A 114 -32.83 -55.01 28.89
C LEU A 114 -33.11 -55.12 27.38
N GLN A 115 -32.70 -54.10 26.62
CA GLN A 115 -32.08 -54.32 25.30
C GLN A 115 -31.26 -53.12 24.79
N GLY A 116 -29.98 -53.42 24.49
CA GLY A 116 -29.13 -52.81 23.47
C GLY A 116 -29.11 -51.28 23.30
N ALA A 117 -28.31 -50.57 24.10
CA ALA A 117 -27.93 -49.20 23.79
C ALA A 117 -26.95 -49.18 22.60
N SER A 118 -27.41 -48.75 21.42
CA SER A 118 -26.53 -48.43 20.31
C SER A 118 -25.61 -47.29 20.72
N LYS A 119 -24.29 -47.53 20.72
CA LYS A 119 -23.26 -46.50 20.88
C LYS A 119 -23.49 -45.40 19.82
N GLY A 120 -24.09 -44.30 20.23
CA GLY A 120 -24.08 -43.06 19.45
C GLY A 120 -22.62 -42.65 19.26
N LYS A 121 -22.20 -42.47 18.00
CA LYS A 121 -20.89 -41.94 17.67
C LYS A 121 -20.74 -40.58 18.36
N LYS A 122 -19.74 -40.42 19.22
CA LYS A 122 -19.38 -39.10 19.74
C LYS A 122 -19.12 -38.18 18.54
N PRO A 123 -19.60 -36.92 18.54
CA PRO A 123 -19.18 -35.97 17.54
C PRO A 123 -17.66 -35.86 17.60
N GLU A 124 -17.02 -36.19 16.49
CA GLU A 124 -15.57 -36.15 16.34
C GLU A 124 -15.16 -34.69 16.16
N TYR A 125 -14.39 -34.17 17.10
CA TYR A 125 -13.85 -32.82 17.01
C TYR A 125 -12.75 -32.80 15.95
N ILE A 126 -12.97 -32.04 14.88
CA ILE A 126 -11.96 -31.77 13.86
C ILE A 126 -11.41 -30.36 14.12
N PRO A 127 -10.14 -30.24 14.54
CA PRO A 127 -9.50 -28.94 14.76
C PRO A 127 -9.61 -28.04 13.53
N PRO A 128 -9.85 -26.72 13.69
CA PRO A 128 -9.72 -25.76 12.61
C PRO A 128 -8.28 -25.73 12.08
N GLU A 129 -8.14 -25.47 10.79
CA GLU A 129 -6.83 -25.21 10.18
C GLU A 129 -6.31 -23.87 10.72
N ILE A 130 -5.15 -23.90 11.36
CA ILE A 130 -4.51 -22.71 11.93
C ILE A 130 -3.57 -22.17 10.86
N PHE A 131 -3.88 -21.00 10.32
CA PHE A 131 -3.01 -20.33 9.37
C PHE A 131 -1.83 -19.66 10.10
N SER A 132 -0.69 -19.61 9.42
CA SER A 132 0.50 -18.92 9.90
C SER A 132 0.59 -17.53 9.29
N THR A 133 0.84 -16.49 10.09
CA THR A 133 1.04 -15.12 9.59
C THR A 133 2.29 -14.99 8.73
N GLU A 134 3.27 -15.85 8.97
CA GLU A 134 4.55 -15.91 8.26
C GLU A 134 4.37 -16.23 6.76
N ASP A 135 3.33 -16.99 6.41
CA ASP A 135 3.06 -17.44 5.04
C ASP A 135 2.52 -16.31 4.14
N TYR A 136 2.05 -15.21 4.75
CA TYR A 136 1.39 -14.09 4.07
C TYR A 136 2.13 -12.77 4.25
N LEU A 137 2.84 -12.61 5.37
CA LEU A 137 3.65 -11.44 5.69
C LEU A 137 5.12 -11.79 5.50
N SER A 138 5.58 -11.90 4.25
CA SER A 138 7.02 -12.03 4.01
C SER A 138 7.76 -10.79 4.53
N PRO A 139 8.83 -10.94 5.34
CA PRO A 139 9.66 -9.82 5.71
C PRO A 139 10.21 -9.18 4.44
N PRO A 140 10.24 -7.84 4.35
CA PRO A 140 10.89 -7.21 3.21
C PRO A 140 12.33 -7.71 3.13
N ALA A 141 12.75 -8.16 1.95
CA ALA A 141 14.16 -8.27 1.62
C ALA A 141 14.73 -6.84 1.66
N PHE A 142 15.10 -6.39 2.85
CA PHE A 142 15.79 -5.14 3.05
C PHE A 142 17.18 -5.38 2.47
N ASN A 143 17.34 -5.07 1.18
CA ASN A 143 18.65 -4.97 0.55
C ASN A 143 19.36 -3.79 1.23
N ALA A 144 19.99 -4.07 2.37
CA ALA A 144 21.00 -3.25 2.97
C ALA A 144 22.21 -3.26 2.04
N THR A 145 22.12 -2.56 0.91
CA THR A 145 23.32 -2.08 0.24
C THR A 145 23.89 -1.01 1.15
N GLN A 146 24.88 -1.46 1.93
CA GLN A 146 25.83 -0.66 2.69
C GLN A 146 26.23 0.60 1.91
N SER A 147 25.94 1.77 2.48
CA SER A 147 26.78 2.95 2.35
C SER A 147 27.30 3.31 3.74
N THR A 148 28.20 2.45 4.21
CA THR A 148 29.14 2.72 5.29
C THR A 148 30.21 3.66 4.75
N GLU A 149 30.30 4.84 5.34
CA GLU A 149 31.52 5.63 5.58
C GLU A 149 32.39 6.06 4.38
N GLU A 150 32.36 7.36 4.07
CA GLU A 150 33.57 8.19 4.16
C GLU A 150 33.18 9.63 4.54
N PHE A 151 33.15 9.88 5.86
CA PHE A 151 33.28 11.22 6.41
C PHE A 151 34.78 11.45 6.66
N GLY A 152 35.48 11.98 5.65
CA GLY A 152 36.87 12.41 5.74
C GLY A 152 36.97 13.93 5.69
N HIS A 153 37.24 14.55 6.84
CA HIS A 153 37.68 15.93 6.99
C HIS A 153 38.90 16.24 6.09
N SER A 154 38.92 17.43 5.46
CA SER A 154 40.12 18.27 5.59
C SER A 154 39.84 19.73 5.23
N SER A 155 40.11 20.58 6.21
CA SER A 155 40.28 22.02 6.08
C SER A 155 41.44 22.36 5.16
N GLN A 156 41.22 23.29 4.22
CA GLN A 156 42.06 24.48 3.99
C GLN A 156 41.36 25.42 3.01
#